data_AF-A0A6L7N4I0-F1
#
_entry.id   AF-A0A6L7N4I0-F1
#
_cell.length_a   1.000
_cell.length_b   1.000
_cell.length_c   1.000
_cell.angle_alpha   90.00
_cell.angle_beta   90.00
_cell.angle_gamma   90.00
#
_symmetry.space_group_name_H-M   'P 1'
#
loop_
_entity.id
_entity.type
_entity.pdbx_description
1 polymer ?
#
loop_
_entity_poly.entity_id
_entity_poly.type
_entity_poly.pdbx_seq_one_letter_code
_entity_poly.pdbx_strand_id
1 'polypeptide(L)'
;MDFLNTSEFSEDVPQVDELEVQLFDSRLELAAFVDKLLTDVEIGDDMTNIGLWSWLGAAFLDTTCPADSEGIRKPGKDYRHIPSSNWRDFYRHLIRGPVRIFRLFKDNPDAASIVLCQSPQSPGDFVEQLASRQERITNPAIIETANTLYFDGKTGKPKRGASSTWRKPGTLRRYGDVLDQLDLTYDLYSMSANELAELLPDEFSAYLGK
;
A
#
# COMPACT_ATOMS: atom_id res chain seq x y z
N MET A 1 7.21 11.19 -27.98
CA MET A 1 7.71 12.40 -27.29
C MET A 1 8.28 11.92 -25.99
N ASP A 2 9.57 12.15 -25.75
CA ASP A 2 10.26 11.62 -24.57
C ASP A 2 10.08 12.60 -23.39
N PHE A 3 8.96 12.44 -22.68
CA PHE A 3 8.58 13.32 -21.58
C PHE A 3 9.54 13.23 -20.38
N LEU A 4 10.26 12.12 -20.23
CA LEU A 4 11.10 11.88 -19.06
C LEU A 4 12.42 12.67 -19.11
N ASN A 5 12.89 12.99 -20.32
CA ASN A 5 14.18 13.63 -20.58
C ASN A 5 14.06 15.06 -21.13
N THR A 6 12.85 15.61 -21.18
CA THR A 6 12.63 16.97 -21.68
C THR A 6 12.71 17.97 -20.52
N SER A 7 13.65 18.91 -20.58
CA SER A 7 13.91 19.90 -19.51
C SER A 7 12.73 20.83 -19.15
N GLU A 8 11.66 20.84 -19.95
CA GLU A 8 10.41 21.52 -19.60
C GLU A 8 9.60 20.74 -18.55
N PHE A 9 9.79 19.42 -18.48
CA PHE A 9 9.01 18.48 -17.66
C PHE A 9 9.87 17.66 -16.68
N SER A 10 11.18 17.89 -16.66
CA SER A 10 12.13 17.23 -15.76
C SER A 10 13.13 18.22 -15.17
N GLU A 11 13.61 17.89 -13.97
CA GLU A 11 14.71 18.57 -13.29
C GLU A 11 15.77 17.51 -12.96
N ASP A 12 17.04 17.85 -13.18
CA ASP A 12 18.14 16.94 -12.86
C ASP A 12 18.26 16.82 -11.34
N VAL A 13 18.26 15.59 -10.86
CA VAL A 13 18.56 15.32 -9.46
C VAL A 13 20.07 15.02 -9.35
N PRO A 14 20.84 15.82 -8.59
CA PRO A 14 22.28 15.61 -8.47
C PRO A 14 22.59 14.20 -7.99
N GLN A 15 23.71 13.63 -8.48
CA GLN A 15 24.25 12.34 -8.04
C GLN A 15 23.47 11.09 -8.51
N VAL A 16 22.51 11.25 -9.43
CA VAL A 16 21.83 10.13 -10.12
C VAL A 16 22.13 10.21 -11.61
N ASP A 17 22.87 9.24 -12.12
CA ASP A 17 23.19 9.18 -13.55
C ASP A 17 22.05 8.54 -14.37
N GLU A 18 21.50 7.40 -13.92
CA GLU A 18 20.42 6.70 -14.61
C GLU A 18 19.54 5.90 -13.64
N LEU A 19 18.24 5.86 -13.89
CA LEU A 19 17.30 5.00 -13.17
C LEU A 19 17.06 3.71 -13.96
N GLU A 20 17.56 2.58 -13.44
CA GLU A 20 17.21 1.26 -13.96
C GLU A 20 15.80 0.88 -13.51
N VAL A 21 14.84 0.97 -14.42
CA VAL A 21 13.45 0.52 -14.19
C VAL A 21 13.40 -0.99 -14.25
N GLN A 22 12.90 -1.60 -13.18
CA GLN A 22 12.71 -3.05 -13.07
C GLN A 22 11.23 -3.39 -12.82
N LEU A 23 10.88 -4.65 -13.11
CA LEU A 23 9.58 -5.23 -12.80
C LEU A 23 9.57 -5.74 -11.36
N PHE A 24 8.41 -5.66 -10.71
CA PHE A 24 8.22 -6.10 -9.33
C PHE A 24 6.98 -6.98 -9.24
N ASP A 25 7.07 -8.04 -8.43
CA ASP A 25 5.97 -8.96 -8.23
C ASP A 25 4.97 -8.42 -7.19
N SER A 26 5.46 -7.60 -6.26
CA SER A 26 4.66 -7.03 -5.18
C SER A 26 4.86 -5.53 -5.00
N ARG A 27 3.85 -4.89 -4.39
CA ARG A 27 3.92 -3.51 -3.94
C ARG A 27 4.97 -3.32 -2.84
N LEU A 28 5.28 -4.36 -2.06
CA LEU A 28 6.35 -4.34 -1.05
C LEU A 28 7.71 -4.13 -1.72
N GLU A 29 8.04 -4.94 -2.73
CA GLU A 29 9.32 -4.84 -3.45
C GLU A 29 9.47 -3.49 -4.15
N LEU A 30 8.44 -3.05 -4.87
CA LEU A 30 8.42 -1.73 -5.50
C LEU A 30 8.62 -0.61 -4.46
N ALA A 31 7.91 -0.67 -3.34
CA ALA A 31 8.00 0.35 -2.30
C ALA A 31 9.38 0.40 -1.66
N ALA A 32 9.97 -0.76 -1.33
CA ALA A 32 11.30 -0.84 -0.75
C ALA A 32 12.37 -0.31 -1.71
N PHE A 33 12.26 -0.65 -3.01
CA PHE A 33 13.17 -0.14 -4.03
C PHE A 33 13.09 1.38 -4.16
N VAL A 34 11.87 1.93 -4.30
CA VAL A 34 11.68 3.38 -4.46
C VAL A 34 12.05 4.12 -3.18
N ASP A 35 11.75 3.59 -1.99
CA ASP A 35 12.18 4.21 -0.73
C ASP A 35 13.71 4.31 -0.63
N LYS A 36 14.40 3.24 -1.01
CA LYS A 36 15.86 3.21 -1.04
C LYS A 36 16.40 4.23 -2.03
N LEU A 37 15.89 4.25 -3.26
CA LEU A 37 16.26 5.22 -4.29
C LEU A 37 16.13 6.66 -3.77
N LEU A 38 14.99 7.00 -3.16
CA LEU A 38 14.75 8.36 -2.67
C LEU A 38 15.61 8.71 -1.44
N THR A 39 15.97 7.71 -0.62
CA THR A 39 16.86 7.89 0.53
C THR A 39 18.29 8.14 0.07
N ASP A 40 18.80 7.36 -0.89
CA ASP A 40 20.17 7.46 -1.39
C ASP A 40 20.44 8.81 -2.07
N VAL A 41 19.39 9.42 -2.62
CA VAL A 41 19.43 10.69 -3.35
C VAL A 41 19.11 11.90 -2.47
N GLU A 42 18.73 11.66 -1.20
CA GLU A 42 18.43 12.69 -0.21
C GLU A 42 17.34 13.71 -0.65
N ILE A 43 16.31 13.24 -1.37
CA ILE A 43 15.21 14.12 -1.79
C ILE A 43 14.35 14.50 -0.57
N GLY A 44 14.52 15.73 -0.08
CA GLY A 44 13.73 16.29 1.02
C GLY A 44 12.27 16.54 0.63
N ASP A 45 11.35 16.34 1.59
CA ASP A 45 9.89 16.50 1.44
C ASP A 45 9.29 15.82 0.20
N ASP A 46 9.86 14.68 -0.20
CA ASP A 46 9.48 13.94 -1.39
C ASP A 46 7.98 13.61 -1.44
N MET A 47 7.37 13.29 -0.29
CA MET A 47 5.97 12.90 -0.21
C MET A 47 5.00 13.98 -0.68
N THR A 48 5.35 15.26 -0.64
CA THR A 48 4.50 16.37 -1.13
C THR A 48 4.81 16.75 -2.58
N ASN A 49 5.93 16.27 -3.13
CA ASN A 49 6.40 16.60 -4.47
C ASN A 49 5.58 15.90 -5.56
N ILE A 50 4.57 16.59 -6.10
CA ILE A 50 3.68 16.07 -7.14
C ILE A 50 4.46 15.69 -8.41
N GLY A 51 5.45 16.52 -8.79
CA GLY A 51 6.27 16.30 -9.99
C GLY A 51 7.06 15.00 -9.91
N LEU A 52 7.75 14.77 -8.79
CA LEU A 52 8.51 13.55 -8.53
C LEU A 52 7.65 12.29 -8.66
N TRP A 53 6.50 12.25 -7.97
CA TRP A 53 5.66 11.05 -7.99
C TRP A 53 4.95 10.84 -9.34
N SER A 54 4.66 11.93 -10.07
CA SER A 54 4.16 11.84 -11.45
C SER A 54 5.23 11.30 -12.40
N TRP A 55 6.47 11.77 -12.25
CA TRP A 55 7.63 11.30 -13.01
C TRP A 55 7.91 9.82 -12.72
N LEU A 56 7.91 9.40 -11.44
CA LEU A 56 8.01 7.99 -11.07
C LEU A 56 6.84 7.17 -11.63
N GLY A 57 5.63 7.72 -11.60
CA GLY A 57 4.44 7.11 -12.21
C GLY A 57 4.61 6.83 -13.71
N ALA A 58 5.29 7.72 -14.43
CA ALA A 58 5.64 7.55 -15.83
C ALA A 58 6.84 6.60 -16.04
N ALA A 59 7.89 6.71 -15.22
CA ALA A 59 9.08 5.85 -15.29
C ALA A 59 8.73 4.37 -15.06
N PHE A 60 7.86 4.07 -14.07
CA PHE A 60 7.40 2.72 -13.77
C PHE A 60 6.05 2.38 -14.42
N LEU A 61 5.73 2.98 -15.56
CA LEU A 61 4.45 2.74 -16.23
C LEU A 61 4.30 1.27 -16.68
N ASP A 62 5.39 0.62 -17.07
CA ASP A 62 5.38 -0.82 -17.44
C ASP A 62 5.09 -1.72 -16.24
N THR A 63 5.58 -1.34 -15.07
CA THR A 63 5.32 -2.04 -13.81
C THR A 63 3.89 -1.83 -13.33
N THR A 64 3.38 -0.60 -13.40
CA THR A 64 2.10 -0.21 -12.77
C THR A 64 0.90 -0.27 -13.71
N CYS A 65 1.12 -0.24 -15.02
CA CYS A 65 0.10 -0.29 -16.06
C CYS A 65 0.68 -0.91 -17.34
N PRO A 66 1.07 -2.20 -17.33
CA PRO A 66 1.60 -2.86 -18.51
C PRO A 66 0.58 -2.84 -19.65
N ALA A 67 1.09 -2.84 -20.88
CA ALA A 67 0.27 -3.03 -22.06
C ALA A 67 -0.25 -4.47 -22.14
N ASP A 68 -1.48 -4.65 -22.63
CA ASP A 68 -2.00 -5.97 -22.97
C ASP A 68 -1.39 -6.51 -24.28
N SER A 69 -1.85 -7.68 -24.73
CA SER A 69 -1.35 -8.32 -25.95
C SER A 69 -1.53 -7.49 -27.23
N GLU A 70 -2.39 -6.48 -27.21
CA GLU A 70 -2.63 -5.55 -28.33
C GLU A 70 -1.86 -4.23 -28.18
N GLY A 71 -1.03 -4.10 -27.13
CA GLY A 71 -0.30 -2.87 -26.84
C GLY A 71 -1.13 -1.83 -26.10
N ILE A 72 -2.34 -2.15 -25.64
CA ILE A 72 -3.27 -1.19 -25.02
C ILE A 72 -3.05 -1.15 -23.51
N ARG A 73 -2.98 0.07 -22.94
CA ARG A 73 -2.90 0.30 -21.49
C ARG A 73 -4.23 0.76 -20.92
N LYS A 74 -4.48 0.40 -19.66
CA LYS A 74 -5.70 0.76 -18.92
C LYS A 74 -5.33 1.50 -17.63
N PRO A 75 -4.90 2.78 -17.71
CA PRO A 75 -4.39 3.53 -16.56
C PRO A 75 -5.45 3.79 -15.48
N GLY A 76 -6.73 3.74 -15.85
CA GLY A 76 -7.82 4.03 -14.92
C GLY A 76 -7.93 5.52 -14.64
N LYS A 77 -8.07 5.90 -13.36
CA LYS A 77 -8.17 7.30 -12.92
C LYS A 77 -6.78 7.91 -12.74
N ASP A 78 -6.67 9.21 -13.04
CA ASP A 78 -5.41 9.97 -12.99
C ASP A 78 -4.65 9.82 -11.67
N TYR A 79 -5.37 9.79 -10.53
CA TYR A 79 -4.78 9.67 -9.19
C TYR A 79 -3.90 8.41 -8.99
N ARG A 80 -4.00 7.42 -9.88
CA ARG A 80 -3.19 6.20 -9.86
C ARG A 80 -1.74 6.47 -10.27
N HIS A 81 -1.50 7.49 -11.08
CA HIS A 81 -0.20 7.82 -11.67
C HIS A 81 0.23 9.27 -11.41
N ILE A 82 -0.70 10.16 -11.06
CA ILE A 82 -0.47 11.57 -10.77
C ILE A 82 -1.04 11.85 -9.37
N PRO A 83 -0.27 12.32 -8.38
CA PRO A 83 -0.81 12.58 -7.06
C PRO A 83 -2.00 13.55 -7.09
N SER A 84 -3.10 13.12 -6.47
CA SER A 84 -4.28 13.95 -6.26
C SER A 84 -4.06 14.94 -5.10
N SER A 85 -4.62 16.14 -5.21
CA SER A 85 -4.72 17.09 -4.09
C SER A 85 -5.75 16.68 -3.05
N ASN A 86 -6.66 15.76 -3.39
CA ASN A 86 -7.60 15.18 -2.45
C ASN A 86 -6.87 14.17 -1.56
N TRP A 87 -6.74 14.50 -0.28
CA TRP A 87 -6.08 13.65 0.69
C TRP A 87 -6.65 12.23 0.70
N ARG A 88 -7.95 12.02 0.43
CA ARG A 88 -8.57 10.68 0.43
C ARG A 88 -8.05 9.75 -0.66
N ASP A 89 -7.35 10.25 -1.67
CA ASP A 89 -6.84 9.45 -2.77
C ASP A 89 -5.36 9.05 -2.58
N PHE A 90 -4.72 9.46 -1.48
CA PHE A 90 -3.26 9.30 -1.32
C PHE A 90 -2.79 7.85 -1.49
N TYR A 91 -3.57 6.88 -1.01
CA TYR A 91 -3.21 5.45 -1.04
C TYR A 91 -3.46 4.81 -2.41
N ARG A 92 -4.24 5.49 -3.28
CA ARG A 92 -4.62 4.99 -4.60
C ARG A 92 -3.53 5.18 -5.66
N HIS A 93 -2.54 6.04 -5.38
CA HIS A 93 -1.37 6.18 -6.24
C HIS A 93 -0.52 4.91 -6.18
N LEU A 94 -0.20 4.33 -7.35
CA LEU A 94 0.34 2.97 -7.43
C LEU A 94 1.78 2.83 -6.92
N ILE A 95 2.53 3.93 -6.88
CA ILE A 95 3.90 3.97 -6.32
C ILE A 95 3.95 4.68 -4.96
N ARG A 96 3.57 5.98 -4.92
CA ARG A 96 3.51 6.78 -3.69
C ARG A 96 2.70 6.13 -2.57
N GLY A 97 1.56 5.50 -2.89
CA GLY A 97 0.71 4.82 -1.92
C GLY A 97 1.44 3.72 -1.15
N PRO A 98 1.98 2.69 -1.82
CA PRO A 98 2.75 1.65 -1.13
C PRO A 98 4.06 2.15 -0.52
N VAL A 99 4.77 3.13 -1.11
CA VAL A 99 5.96 3.73 -0.44
C VAL A 99 5.58 4.38 0.90
N ARG A 100 4.47 5.13 0.94
CA ARG A 100 3.97 5.72 2.20
C ARG A 100 3.66 4.64 3.24
N ILE A 101 2.99 3.56 2.82
CA ILE A 101 2.66 2.45 3.73
C ILE A 101 3.95 1.76 4.19
N PHE A 102 4.89 1.46 3.31
CA PHE A 102 6.18 0.89 3.66
C PHE A 102 6.92 1.72 4.71
N ARG A 103 6.98 3.05 4.53
CA ARG A 103 7.61 3.96 5.50
C ARG A 103 6.94 3.98 6.87
N LEU A 104 5.61 3.84 6.93
CA LEU A 104 4.90 3.72 8.22
C LEU A 104 5.31 2.48 9.01
N PHE A 105 5.76 1.43 8.31
CA PHE A 105 6.17 0.15 8.87
C PHE A 105 7.65 -0.14 8.63
N LYS A 106 8.50 0.89 8.45
CA LYS A 106 9.89 0.71 7.99
C LYS A 106 10.73 -0.20 8.91
N ASP A 107 10.46 -0.16 10.22
CA ASP A 107 11.15 -1.00 11.21
C ASP A 107 10.72 -2.48 11.15
N ASN A 108 9.54 -2.76 10.59
CA ASN A 108 9.01 -4.10 10.39
C ASN A 108 8.05 -4.15 9.18
N PRO A 109 8.54 -4.12 7.93
CA PRO A 109 7.67 -4.06 6.76
C PRO A 109 6.76 -5.29 6.61
N ASP A 110 7.21 -6.44 7.13
CA ASP A 110 6.48 -7.70 7.07
C ASP A 110 5.17 -7.65 7.86
N ALA A 111 5.09 -6.80 8.90
CA ALA A 111 3.85 -6.53 9.64
C ALA A 111 2.74 -5.93 8.76
N ALA A 112 3.08 -5.30 7.63
CA ALA A 112 2.15 -4.71 6.69
C ALA A 112 1.99 -5.52 5.40
N SER A 113 2.47 -6.77 5.36
CA SER A 113 2.42 -7.62 4.16
C SER A 113 1.01 -7.75 3.58
N ILE A 114 -0.03 -7.82 4.42
CA ILE A 114 -1.42 -7.92 3.98
C ILE A 114 -1.88 -6.75 3.10
N VAL A 115 -1.30 -5.55 3.28
CA VAL A 115 -1.58 -4.35 2.47
C VAL A 115 -0.48 -4.03 1.44
N LEU A 116 0.58 -4.85 1.34
CA LEU A 116 1.70 -4.65 0.41
C LEU A 116 1.98 -5.87 -0.51
N CYS A 117 1.35 -7.01 -0.29
CA CYS A 117 1.58 -8.25 -1.05
C CYS A 117 0.95 -8.28 -2.45
N GLN A 118 0.07 -7.33 -2.79
CA GLN A 118 -0.58 -7.33 -4.10
C GLN A 118 0.35 -6.83 -5.20
N SER A 119 0.04 -7.17 -6.44
CA SER A 119 0.73 -6.64 -7.63
C SER A 119 0.77 -5.10 -7.62
N PRO A 120 1.88 -4.48 -8.08
CA PRO A 120 1.98 -3.03 -8.27
C PRO A 120 0.84 -2.40 -9.08
N GLN A 121 0.19 -3.17 -9.94
CA GLN A 121 -0.86 -2.70 -10.85
C GLN A 121 -2.23 -2.60 -10.19
N SER A 122 -2.46 -3.34 -9.10
CA SER A 122 -3.81 -3.51 -8.58
C SER A 122 -3.81 -3.61 -7.06
N PRO A 123 -4.11 -2.50 -6.37
CA PRO A 123 -4.36 -2.53 -4.94
C PRO A 123 -5.50 -3.50 -4.61
N GLY A 124 -5.30 -4.35 -3.61
CA GLY A 124 -6.33 -5.31 -3.19
C GLY A 124 -7.40 -4.72 -2.28
N ASP A 125 -8.44 -5.50 -1.99
CA ASP A 125 -9.54 -5.12 -1.08
C ASP A 125 -9.03 -4.73 0.33
N PHE A 126 -7.94 -5.36 0.81
CA PHE A 126 -7.29 -4.98 2.06
C PHE A 126 -6.80 -3.54 2.06
N VAL A 127 -6.20 -3.10 0.95
CA VAL A 127 -5.74 -1.71 0.78
C VAL A 127 -6.94 -0.78 0.77
N GLU A 128 -8.02 -1.11 0.06
CA GLU A 128 -9.22 -0.29 0.04
C GLU A 128 -9.87 -0.18 1.42
N GLN A 129 -10.01 -1.28 2.17
CA GLN A 129 -10.72 -1.26 3.46
C GLN A 129 -9.89 -0.68 4.61
N LEU A 130 -8.56 -0.83 4.56
CA LEU A 130 -7.66 -0.39 5.63
C LEU A 130 -6.96 0.94 5.31
N ALA A 131 -6.47 1.14 4.09
CA ALA A 131 -5.72 2.35 3.71
C ALA A 131 -6.61 3.55 3.34
N SER A 132 -7.91 3.33 3.10
CA SER A 132 -8.85 4.43 2.84
C SER A 132 -9.15 5.30 4.05
N ARG A 133 -8.85 4.83 5.26
CA ARG A 133 -8.99 5.57 6.51
C ARG A 133 -7.63 5.78 7.11
N GLN A 134 -7.25 7.04 7.30
CA GLN A 134 -5.92 7.37 7.82
C GLN A 134 -5.71 6.75 9.20
N GLU A 135 -6.75 6.80 10.04
CA GLU A 135 -6.76 6.31 11.41
C GLU A 135 -6.47 4.81 11.50
N ARG A 136 -6.78 4.04 10.45
CA ARG A 136 -6.53 2.59 10.40
C ARG A 136 -5.12 2.28 9.90
N ILE A 137 -4.68 2.91 8.82
CA ILE A 137 -3.38 2.61 8.20
C ILE A 137 -2.19 3.16 8.98
N THR A 138 -2.38 4.21 9.77
CA THR A 138 -1.34 4.73 10.67
C THR A 138 -1.34 4.06 12.04
N ASN A 139 -2.27 3.14 12.31
CA ASN A 139 -2.30 2.38 13.56
C ASN A 139 -1.63 0.99 13.33
N PRO A 140 -0.43 0.76 13.89
CA PRO A 140 0.28 -0.48 13.67
C PRO A 140 -0.45 -1.71 14.24
N ALA A 141 -1.11 -1.59 15.38
CA ALA A 141 -1.87 -2.70 15.97
C ALA A 141 -2.98 -3.19 15.04
N ILE A 142 -3.70 -2.27 14.36
CA ILE A 142 -4.73 -2.62 13.39
C ILE A 142 -4.14 -3.41 12.20
N ILE A 143 -3.07 -2.90 11.61
CA ILE A 143 -2.48 -3.52 10.42
C ILE A 143 -1.81 -4.85 10.76
N GLU A 144 -1.08 -4.93 11.87
CA GLU A 144 -0.43 -6.15 12.36
C GLU A 144 -1.44 -7.25 12.72
N THR A 145 -2.55 -6.87 13.36
CA THR A 145 -3.63 -7.82 13.66
C THR A 145 -4.27 -8.33 12.38
N ALA A 146 -4.56 -7.44 11.42
CA ALA A 146 -5.07 -7.86 10.10
C ALA A 146 -4.07 -8.76 9.36
N ASN A 147 -2.78 -8.48 9.46
CA ASN A 147 -1.72 -9.28 8.86
C ASN A 147 -1.69 -10.69 9.47
N THR A 148 -1.70 -10.77 10.80
CA THR A 148 -1.73 -12.05 11.53
C THR A 148 -2.95 -12.90 11.18
N LEU A 149 -4.13 -12.27 11.10
CA LEU A 149 -5.35 -12.96 10.73
C LEU A 149 -5.32 -13.43 9.28
N TYR A 150 -5.01 -12.53 8.35
CA TYR A 150 -5.39 -12.74 6.96
C TYR A 150 -4.24 -12.98 6.00
N PHE A 151 -2.99 -12.75 6.38
CA PHE A 151 -1.86 -13.04 5.52
C PHE A 151 -1.42 -14.50 5.65
N ASP A 152 -1.24 -15.17 4.52
CA ASP A 152 -0.66 -16.50 4.46
C ASP A 152 0.82 -16.39 4.06
N GLY A 153 1.70 -16.54 5.05
CA GLY A 153 3.15 -16.47 4.84
C GLY A 153 3.72 -17.58 3.96
N LYS A 154 2.99 -18.69 3.71
CA LYS A 154 3.44 -19.74 2.80
C LYS A 154 3.20 -19.37 1.34
N THR A 155 2.10 -18.70 1.07
CA THR A 155 1.71 -18.33 -0.31
C THR A 155 2.01 -16.88 -0.66
N GLY A 156 2.34 -16.05 0.33
CA GLY A 156 2.56 -14.61 0.17
C GLY A 156 1.27 -13.85 -0.17
N LYS A 157 0.10 -14.40 0.15
CA LYS A 157 -1.21 -13.90 -0.31
C LYS A 157 -2.21 -13.82 0.84
N PRO A 158 -3.30 -13.06 0.68
CA PRO A 158 -4.41 -13.12 1.62
C PRO A 158 -5.06 -14.51 1.64
N LYS A 159 -5.38 -15.01 2.84
CA LYS A 159 -6.11 -16.26 3.05
C LYS A 159 -7.45 -16.23 2.33
N ARG A 160 -7.77 -17.35 1.68
CA ARG A 160 -9.00 -17.50 0.89
C ARG A 160 -10.24 -17.19 1.74
N GLY A 161 -11.09 -16.30 1.22
CA GLY A 161 -12.36 -15.92 1.86
C GLY A 161 -12.27 -14.71 2.81
N ALA A 162 -11.06 -14.29 3.20
CA ALA A 162 -10.87 -13.18 4.13
C ALA A 162 -11.44 -11.85 3.62
N SER A 163 -11.31 -11.58 2.32
CA SER A 163 -11.80 -10.36 1.66
C SER A 163 -13.18 -10.52 1.00
N SER A 164 -14.06 -11.36 1.56
CA SER A 164 -15.44 -11.51 1.06
C SER A 164 -16.18 -10.17 1.03
N THR A 165 -16.93 -9.90 -0.04
CA THR A 165 -17.80 -8.73 -0.17
C THR A 165 -18.95 -8.72 0.84
N TRP A 166 -19.34 -9.89 1.33
CA TRP A 166 -20.30 -10.05 2.42
C TRP A 166 -19.65 -9.85 3.79
N ARG A 167 -20.38 -9.20 4.70
CA ARG A 167 -20.03 -9.03 6.14
C ARG A 167 -20.25 -10.33 6.93
N LYS A 168 -19.57 -11.40 6.51
CA LYS A 168 -19.62 -12.68 7.21
C LYS A 168 -18.73 -12.62 8.46
N PRO A 169 -19.04 -13.42 9.49
CA PRO A 169 -18.18 -13.57 10.67
C PRO A 169 -16.71 -13.77 10.29
N GLY A 170 -15.82 -13.01 10.94
CA GLY A 170 -14.37 -13.12 10.76
C GLY A 170 -13.78 -12.53 9.47
N THR A 171 -14.55 -11.93 8.57
CA THR A 171 -13.99 -11.34 7.33
C THR A 171 -13.43 -9.93 7.54
N LEU A 172 -12.66 -9.42 6.58
CA LEU A 172 -12.10 -8.07 6.58
C LEU A 172 -13.16 -6.97 6.82
N ARG A 173 -14.35 -7.08 6.23
CA ARG A 173 -15.42 -6.10 6.46
C ARG A 173 -15.95 -6.17 7.88
N ARG A 174 -16.10 -7.39 8.40
CA ARG A 174 -16.50 -7.61 9.80
C ARG A 174 -15.42 -7.11 10.77
N TYR A 175 -14.16 -7.26 10.43
CA TYR A 175 -13.03 -6.67 11.17
C TYR A 175 -13.17 -5.15 11.25
N GLY A 176 -13.43 -4.49 10.12
CA GLY A 176 -13.70 -3.06 10.09
C GLY A 176 -14.89 -2.65 10.98
N ASP A 177 -15.98 -3.43 10.98
CA ASP A 177 -17.14 -3.17 11.84
C ASP A 177 -16.79 -3.30 13.33
N VAL A 178 -15.95 -4.28 13.71
CA VAL A 178 -15.50 -4.48 15.09
C VAL A 178 -14.54 -3.39 15.53
N LEU A 179 -13.62 -2.95 14.67
CA LEU A 179 -12.76 -1.81 14.95
C LEU A 179 -13.57 -0.54 15.22
N ASP A 180 -14.56 -0.24 14.37
CA ASP A 180 -15.43 0.93 14.56
C ASP A 180 -16.23 0.84 15.87
N GLN A 181 -16.53 -0.36 16.37
CA GLN A 181 -17.15 -0.56 17.67
C GLN A 181 -16.15 -0.38 18.83
N LEU A 182 -14.96 -0.97 18.73
CA LEU A 182 -13.93 -0.90 19.78
C LEU A 182 -13.40 0.52 19.96
N ASP A 183 -13.30 1.30 18.89
CA ASP A 183 -12.86 2.70 18.88
C ASP A 183 -13.75 3.62 19.74
N LEU A 184 -14.99 3.20 20.05
CA LEU A 184 -15.89 3.93 20.94
C LEU A 184 -15.55 3.73 22.44
N THR A 185 -14.81 2.68 22.80
CA THR A 185 -14.55 2.31 24.20
C THR A 185 -13.08 2.12 24.55
N TYR A 186 -12.21 1.88 23.56
CA TYR A 186 -10.79 1.64 23.73
C TYR A 186 -9.96 2.68 22.99
N ASP A 187 -8.83 3.08 23.56
CA ASP A 187 -7.80 3.81 22.83
C ASP A 187 -6.96 2.82 22.02
N LEU A 188 -7.38 2.57 20.78
CA LEU A 188 -6.71 1.61 19.89
C LEU A 188 -5.27 2.00 19.55
N TYR A 189 -4.87 3.27 19.71
CA TYR A 189 -3.49 3.72 19.46
C TYR A 189 -2.53 3.38 20.60
N SER A 190 -3.07 3.15 21.80
CA SER A 190 -2.29 2.73 22.96
C SER A 190 -2.05 1.21 23.02
N MET A 191 -2.70 0.45 22.15
CA MET A 191 -2.69 -1.02 22.17
C MET A 191 -1.61 -1.59 21.26
N SER A 192 -1.11 -2.77 21.63
CA SER A 192 -0.37 -3.67 20.75
C SER A 192 -1.31 -4.53 19.89
N ALA A 193 -0.77 -5.15 18.85
CA ALA A 193 -1.52 -6.09 18.01
C ALA A 193 -2.07 -7.29 18.80
N ASN A 194 -1.32 -7.78 19.79
CA ASN A 194 -1.76 -8.90 20.64
C ASN A 194 -2.95 -8.51 21.52
N GLU A 195 -2.88 -7.34 22.19
CA GLU A 195 -3.98 -6.85 23.01
C GLU A 195 -5.23 -6.59 22.16
N LEU A 196 -5.06 -6.03 20.95
CA LEU A 196 -6.18 -5.85 20.03
C LEU A 196 -6.79 -7.20 19.60
N ALA A 197 -5.95 -8.20 19.30
CA ALA A 197 -6.39 -9.53 18.92
C ALA A 197 -7.18 -10.23 20.04
N GLU A 198 -6.81 -10.02 21.31
CA GLU A 198 -7.54 -10.56 22.48
C GLU A 198 -8.94 -9.96 22.66
N LEU A 199 -9.18 -8.73 22.18
CA LEU A 199 -10.50 -8.11 22.18
C LEU A 199 -11.39 -8.55 21.02
N LEU A 200 -10.83 -9.22 20.01
CA LEU A 200 -11.62 -9.66 18.87
C LEU A 200 -12.56 -10.82 19.26
N PRO A 201 -13.81 -10.82 18.77
CA PRO A 201 -14.70 -11.95 18.98
C PRO A 201 -14.15 -13.26 18.37
N ASP A 202 -14.58 -14.41 18.92
CA ASP A 202 -14.14 -15.74 18.48
C ASP A 202 -14.36 -16.04 16.98
N GLU A 203 -15.20 -15.25 16.30
CA GLU A 203 -15.42 -15.36 14.86
C GLU A 203 -14.15 -15.19 14.01
N PHE A 204 -13.14 -14.48 14.53
CA PHE A 204 -11.85 -14.28 13.84
C PHE A 204 -10.89 -15.46 14.00
N SER A 205 -11.11 -16.32 14.99
CA SER A 205 -10.27 -17.50 15.26
C SER A 205 -10.22 -18.48 14.08
N ALA A 206 -11.23 -18.45 13.20
CA ALA A 206 -11.24 -19.22 11.97
C ALA A 206 -10.09 -18.89 10.99
N TYR A 207 -9.40 -17.76 11.19
CA TYR A 207 -8.27 -17.32 10.38
C TYR A 207 -6.93 -17.41 11.13
N LEU A 208 -6.92 -17.66 12.44
CA LEU A 208 -5.71 -17.93 13.20
C LEU A 208 -5.15 -19.32 12.87
N GLY A 209 -3.83 -19.43 12.68
CA GLY A 209 -3.12 -20.71 12.49
C GLY A 209 -3.35 -21.43 11.14
N LYS A 210 -4.11 -20.83 10.21
CA LYS A 210 -4.22 -21.30 8.81
C LYS A 210 -3.09 -20.84 7.94
#